data_AF-G0NTR0-F1
#
_entry.id   AF-G0NTR0-F1
#
_cell.length_a   1.000
_cell.length_b   1.000
_cell.length_c   1.000
_cell.angle_alpha   90.00
_cell.angle_beta   90.00
_cell.angle_gamma   90.00
#
_symmetry.space_group_name_H-M   'P 1'
#
loop_
_entity.id
_entity.type
_entity.pdbx_description
1 polymer ?
#
loop_
_entity_poly.entity_id
_entity_poly.type
_entity_poly.pdbx_seq_one_letter_code
_entity_poly.pdbx_strand_id
1 'polypeptide(L)'
;MESPNIKVTTIDYYHRDQFMNVKVGLLPKKLNKNRVLFDNPKLACPHINLNVEVPDHGAGELHMESLLEYLRQKSSFLGNYKPHFVTNKQLLKCVAASDYETIEVEAVKIDGVIYLLKTYEGFAANPNYGKSFEHFMTKKTENEGIGADGTVRKAVFSAAIGGSRGSVPWKVLYSGEIDAIDEASNHYELKALSGGVNDHFWKNRSCSFYWQSFFSNVKTIVVGSRTGKYPNDYKTKPPLNLPELSLYEMETVKVEEMPINAAKAANNPKNKMYKEEPLPRNADWTVDKCQLQLMNFLHYINTVLRNNGDCAILSKTRSAENWECRMLSKEMAWFHEFVVDRLTKPPPDEKVPRTTVKRLEPMELISRRMPSSSDESVIHAVSNTNSSAIGPLKIEEPIKAREFADNSSQTESTAHPIDLSTIPGSIQTQPKSKIVFNAPFDEELTYPVKITNPSESAIGFFIRVKKSEGTEIIVTPSSGVLGSKESVRCVVILNGKSMDSAENRLIIEWRNVEAGSKVDMASLGGDGLFWRKTLMIEYND
;
A
#
# COMPACT_ATOMS: atom_id res chain seq x y z
N MET A 1 1.48 21.62 29.54
CA MET A 1 1.94 20.87 28.35
C MET A 1 1.42 21.65 27.17
N GLU A 2 2.29 22.07 26.26
CA GLU A 2 1.89 22.94 25.15
C GLU A 2 1.20 22.11 24.05
N SER A 3 0.22 22.70 23.37
CA SER A 3 -0.29 22.15 22.13
C SER A 3 0.80 22.19 21.06
N PRO A 4 0.76 21.32 20.02
CA PRO A 4 1.70 21.44 18.91
C PRO A 4 1.71 22.87 18.36
N ASN A 5 2.89 23.41 18.05
CA ASN A 5 3.05 24.64 17.28
C ASN A 5 2.78 24.37 15.79
N ILE A 6 1.59 23.84 15.54
CA ILE A 6 1.02 23.49 14.25
C ILE A 6 -0.45 23.89 14.29
N LYS A 7 -0.87 24.83 13.44
CA LYS A 7 -2.29 25.17 13.27
C LYS A 7 -2.84 24.46 12.05
N VAL A 8 -3.62 23.40 12.28
CA VAL A 8 -4.45 22.73 11.25
C VAL A 8 -5.76 23.49 11.06
N THR A 9 -6.25 23.58 9.82
CA THR A 9 -7.55 24.15 9.46
C THR A 9 -8.15 23.35 8.30
N THR A 10 -9.38 22.85 8.44
CA THR A 10 -10.16 22.30 7.32
C THR A 10 -10.57 23.43 6.37
N ILE A 11 -10.34 23.28 5.06
CA ILE A 11 -10.59 24.32 4.05
C ILE A 11 -11.84 24.00 3.21
N ASP A 12 -11.93 22.75 2.73
CA ASP A 12 -12.98 22.27 1.83
C ASP A 12 -13.06 20.73 1.94
N TYR A 13 -14.02 20.13 1.25
CA TYR A 13 -14.23 18.68 1.18
C TYR A 13 -14.41 18.24 -0.26
N TYR A 14 -14.09 16.98 -0.55
CA TYR A 14 -14.45 16.37 -1.82
C TYR A 14 -14.66 14.86 -1.69
N HIS A 15 -15.46 14.31 -2.58
CA HIS A 15 -15.52 12.86 -2.79
C HIS A 15 -14.74 12.54 -4.06
N ARG A 16 -13.95 11.45 -4.02
CA ARG A 16 -13.49 10.79 -5.24
C ARG A 16 -14.32 9.55 -5.49
N ASP A 17 -14.59 9.24 -6.75
CA ASP A 17 -15.16 7.95 -7.16
C ASP A 17 -14.07 6.89 -7.41
N GLN A 18 -14.47 5.77 -8.02
CA GLN A 18 -13.58 4.68 -8.42
C GLN A 18 -12.71 4.97 -9.66
N PHE A 19 -13.02 6.05 -10.39
CA PHE A 19 -12.31 6.49 -11.59
C PHE A 19 -11.34 7.66 -11.29
N MET A 20 -11.23 8.05 -10.00
CA MET A 20 -10.53 9.24 -9.50
C MET A 20 -11.17 10.59 -9.92
N ASN A 21 -12.42 10.59 -10.41
CA ASN A 21 -13.16 11.84 -10.63
C ASN A 21 -13.46 12.48 -9.28
N VAL A 22 -13.27 13.80 -9.19
CA VAL A 22 -13.48 14.57 -7.97
C VAL A 22 -14.76 15.38 -8.05
N LYS A 23 -15.59 15.30 -7.00
CA LYS A 23 -16.72 16.20 -6.79
C LYS A 23 -16.56 16.96 -5.48
N VAL A 24 -16.33 18.26 -5.61
CA VAL A 24 -15.96 19.18 -4.52
C VAL A 24 -17.19 19.70 -3.77
N GLY A 25 -17.00 20.15 -2.53
CA GLY A 25 -18.03 20.64 -1.62
C GLY A 25 -18.87 19.55 -0.94
N LEU A 26 -18.52 18.27 -1.16
CA LEU A 26 -19.27 17.13 -0.59
C LEU A 26 -18.72 16.70 0.76
N LEU A 27 -19.52 16.89 1.81
CA LEU A 27 -19.20 16.50 3.19
C LEU A 27 -19.02 14.98 3.37
N PRO A 28 -18.22 14.50 4.34
CA PRO A 28 -18.12 13.09 4.72
C PRO A 28 -19.47 12.47 5.15
N LYS A 29 -19.49 11.15 5.40
CA LYS A 29 -20.67 10.54 6.01
C LYS A 29 -20.90 11.14 7.41
N LYS A 30 -22.16 11.34 7.81
CA LYS A 30 -22.51 11.70 9.18
C LYS A 30 -22.53 10.46 10.07
N LEU A 31 -22.20 10.64 11.35
CA LEU A 31 -22.54 9.68 12.40
C LEU A 31 -24.06 9.45 12.42
N ASN A 32 -24.49 8.21 12.58
CA ASN A 32 -25.90 7.86 12.74
C ASN A 32 -26.26 7.71 14.24
N LYS A 33 -27.50 7.30 14.52
CA LYS A 33 -28.05 7.11 15.88
C LYS A 33 -27.17 6.24 16.82
N ASN A 34 -26.30 5.39 16.27
CA ASN A 34 -25.44 4.50 17.05
C ASN A 34 -24.37 5.27 17.85
N ARG A 35 -24.19 6.59 17.62
CA ARG A 35 -23.44 7.49 18.51
C ARG A 35 -23.86 7.38 19.99
N VAL A 36 -25.14 7.07 20.25
CA VAL A 36 -25.68 6.92 21.62
C VAL A 36 -24.92 5.88 22.45
N LEU A 37 -24.32 4.87 21.80
CA LEU A 37 -23.57 3.80 22.44
C LEU A 37 -22.19 4.25 22.98
N PHE A 38 -21.67 5.40 22.52
CA PHE A 38 -20.48 6.03 23.10
C PHE A 38 -20.80 7.32 23.87
N ASP A 39 -21.88 8.02 23.52
CA ASP A 39 -22.42 9.15 24.32
C ASP A 39 -22.96 8.67 25.68
N ASN A 40 -23.42 7.42 25.78
CA ASN A 40 -23.86 6.79 27.03
C ASN A 40 -23.22 5.40 27.24
N PRO A 41 -22.04 5.34 27.91
CA PRO A 41 -21.32 4.08 28.18
C PRO A 41 -22.05 3.06 29.07
N LYS A 42 -23.28 3.33 29.53
CA LYS A 42 -24.12 2.35 30.26
C LYS A 42 -24.95 1.46 29.33
N LEU A 43 -25.00 1.75 28.03
CA LEU A 43 -25.73 0.94 27.07
C LEU A 43 -24.94 -0.33 26.71
N ALA A 44 -25.62 -1.47 26.63
CA ALA A 44 -25.02 -2.71 26.18
C ALA A 44 -24.54 -2.57 24.72
N CYS A 45 -23.27 -2.88 24.48
CA CYS A 45 -22.70 -2.83 23.14
C CYS A 45 -23.19 -4.02 22.29
N PRO A 46 -23.74 -3.80 21.08
CA PRO A 46 -24.26 -4.90 20.27
C PRO A 46 -23.11 -5.77 19.72
N HIS A 47 -23.27 -7.10 19.80
CA HIS A 47 -22.27 -8.07 19.32
C HIS A 47 -22.27 -8.22 17.80
N ILE A 48 -21.88 -7.15 17.12
CA ILE A 48 -21.79 -7.05 15.67
C ILE A 48 -20.51 -7.73 15.20
N ASN A 49 -20.66 -8.80 14.43
CA ASN A 49 -19.57 -9.41 13.69
C ASN A 49 -18.95 -8.38 12.73
N LEU A 50 -17.67 -8.04 12.93
CA LEU A 50 -16.94 -7.13 12.05
C LEU A 50 -16.19 -7.86 10.93
N ASN A 51 -16.10 -9.19 10.98
CA ASN A 51 -15.53 -10.05 9.94
C ASN A 51 -16.56 -10.32 8.83
N VAL A 52 -16.94 -9.25 8.14
CA VAL A 52 -17.78 -9.27 6.94
C VAL A 52 -16.86 -9.09 5.72
N GLU A 53 -17.15 -9.77 4.62
CA GLU A 53 -16.45 -9.56 3.36
C GLU A 53 -16.85 -8.19 2.78
N VAL A 54 -15.87 -7.30 2.61
CA VAL A 54 -16.05 -5.97 2.02
C VAL A 54 -15.52 -6.03 0.59
N PRO A 55 -16.35 -5.75 -0.45
CA PRO A 55 -15.88 -5.76 -1.82
C PRO A 55 -14.77 -4.72 -2.05
N ASP A 56 -13.67 -5.19 -2.64
CA ASP A 56 -12.55 -4.37 -3.11
C ASP A 56 -12.63 -4.33 -4.64
N HIS A 57 -12.86 -3.15 -5.21
CA HIS A 57 -12.92 -2.94 -6.65
C HIS A 57 -11.56 -2.54 -7.25
N GLY A 58 -10.48 -2.55 -6.45
CA GLY A 58 -9.16 -2.10 -6.86
C GLY A 58 -9.04 -0.58 -7.02
N ALA A 59 -10.02 0.20 -6.54
CA ALA A 59 -10.08 1.64 -6.69
C ALA A 59 -9.27 2.39 -5.61
N GLY A 60 -8.14 1.82 -5.21
CA GLY A 60 -7.15 2.45 -4.34
C GLY A 60 -6.49 3.66 -5.03
N GLU A 61 -6.22 4.71 -4.27
CA GLU A 61 -5.45 5.86 -4.77
C GLU A 61 -3.97 5.59 -4.49
N LEU A 62 -3.15 5.48 -5.54
CA LEU A 62 -1.74 5.11 -5.40
C LEU A 62 -0.85 6.30 -5.06
N HIS A 63 -1.22 7.51 -5.50
CA HIS A 63 -0.37 8.69 -5.36
C HIS A 63 -1.10 9.86 -4.69
N MET A 64 -1.68 10.75 -5.48
CA MET A 64 -2.40 11.95 -5.03
C MET A 64 -3.31 12.50 -6.14
N GLU A 65 -3.75 11.62 -7.05
CA GLU A 65 -4.57 11.91 -8.24
C GLU A 65 -5.76 12.80 -7.89
N SER A 66 -6.49 12.46 -6.82
CA SER A 66 -7.70 13.17 -6.44
C SER A 66 -7.42 14.51 -5.74
N LEU A 67 -6.23 14.70 -5.17
CA LEU A 67 -5.83 16.00 -4.62
C LEU A 67 -5.41 16.93 -5.75
N LEU A 68 -4.62 16.45 -6.72
CA LEU A 68 -4.22 17.27 -7.87
C LEU A 68 -5.44 17.66 -8.73
N GLU A 69 -6.40 16.75 -8.91
CA GLU A 69 -7.67 17.07 -9.59
C GLU A 69 -8.53 18.07 -8.78
N TYR A 70 -8.63 17.94 -7.45
CA TYR A 70 -9.24 18.98 -6.61
C TYR A 70 -8.56 20.34 -6.82
N LEU A 71 -7.23 20.38 -6.86
CA LEU A 71 -6.46 21.61 -7.04
C LEU A 71 -6.61 22.20 -8.45
N ARG A 72 -6.75 21.37 -9.48
CA ARG A 72 -7.06 21.80 -10.84
C ARG A 72 -8.46 22.43 -10.93
N GLN A 73 -9.48 21.79 -10.35
CA GLN A 73 -10.84 22.35 -10.25
C GLN A 73 -10.90 23.63 -9.39
N LYS A 74 -9.91 23.83 -8.50
CA LYS A 74 -9.77 24.99 -7.62
C LYS A 74 -8.52 25.82 -7.96
N SER A 75 -8.15 25.95 -9.23
CA SER A 75 -6.92 26.64 -9.64
C SER A 75 -6.79 28.08 -9.09
N SER A 76 -7.90 28.81 -9.01
CA SER A 76 -7.98 30.14 -8.39
C SER A 76 -7.72 30.15 -6.88
N PHE A 77 -7.90 29.03 -6.18
CA PHE A 77 -7.50 28.89 -4.78
C PHE A 77 -5.97 28.88 -4.64
N LEU A 78 -5.24 28.14 -5.49
CA LEU A 78 -3.76 28.13 -5.47
C LEU A 78 -3.15 29.50 -5.82
N GLY A 79 -3.78 30.26 -6.72
CA GLY A 79 -3.35 31.62 -7.05
C GLY A 79 -3.43 32.59 -5.86
N ASN A 80 -4.47 32.45 -5.02
CA ASN A 80 -4.67 33.30 -3.83
C ASN A 80 -3.99 32.74 -2.57
N TYR A 81 -3.90 31.41 -2.45
CA TYR A 81 -3.28 30.68 -1.36
C TYR A 81 -2.15 29.81 -1.94
N LYS A 82 -0.96 30.39 -2.05
CA LYS A 82 0.25 29.68 -2.47
C LYS A 82 0.90 29.00 -1.24
N PRO A 83 0.81 27.66 -1.09
CA PRO A 83 1.47 26.94 0.00
C PRO A 83 2.97 26.80 -0.30
N HIS A 84 3.75 26.40 0.71
CA HIS A 84 5.13 25.99 0.49
C HIS A 84 5.20 24.51 0.08
N PHE A 85 4.27 23.69 0.59
CA PHE A 85 4.19 22.26 0.30
C PHE A 85 2.78 21.76 -0.05
N VAL A 86 2.69 20.75 -0.92
CA VAL A 86 1.46 20.01 -1.25
C VAL A 86 1.70 18.50 -1.08
N THR A 87 0.85 17.79 -0.32
CA THR A 87 1.03 16.35 -0.04
C THR A 87 -0.24 15.65 0.45
N ASN A 88 -0.16 14.41 0.93
CA ASN A 88 -1.25 13.67 1.56
C ASN A 88 -1.05 13.54 3.09
N LYS A 89 -2.16 13.44 3.85
CA LYS A 89 -2.19 13.21 5.31
C LYS A 89 -1.20 12.12 5.76
N GLN A 90 -1.13 11.03 5.00
CA GLN A 90 -0.30 9.86 5.29
C GLN A 90 1.21 10.19 5.36
N LEU A 91 1.74 11.08 4.53
CA LEU A 91 3.17 11.44 4.60
C LEU A 91 3.47 12.24 5.87
N LEU A 92 2.66 13.25 6.18
CA LEU A 92 2.83 14.09 7.38
C LEU A 92 2.75 13.24 8.66
N LYS A 93 1.78 12.31 8.70
CA LYS A 93 1.65 11.30 9.75
C LYS A 93 2.89 10.41 9.84
N CYS A 94 3.31 9.77 8.75
CA CYS A 94 4.46 8.85 8.75
C CYS A 94 5.74 9.53 9.22
N VAL A 95 6.02 10.75 8.76
CA VAL A 95 7.21 11.52 9.17
C VAL A 95 7.14 11.92 10.65
N ALA A 96 6.02 12.49 11.11
CA ALA A 96 5.88 12.95 12.50
C ALA A 96 5.90 11.79 13.51
N ALA A 97 5.26 10.65 13.18
CA ALA A 97 5.21 9.49 14.07
C ALA A 97 6.40 8.53 13.93
N SER A 98 7.32 8.78 12.97
CA SER A 98 8.33 7.81 12.51
C SER A 98 7.71 6.42 12.17
N ASP A 99 6.52 6.45 11.56
CA ASP A 99 5.65 5.29 11.29
C ASP A 99 5.98 4.66 9.93
N TYR A 100 7.23 4.19 9.82
CA TYR A 100 7.84 3.49 8.69
C TYR A 100 9.07 2.71 9.18
N GLU A 101 9.44 1.60 8.54
CA GLU A 101 10.78 0.99 8.71
C GLU A 101 11.76 1.57 7.69
N THR A 102 11.35 1.64 6.43
CA THR A 102 11.97 2.49 5.41
C THR A 102 10.89 3.37 4.78
N ILE A 103 11.22 4.63 4.52
CA ILE A 103 10.39 5.55 3.75
C ILE A 103 11.18 6.09 2.55
N GLU A 104 10.51 6.16 1.43
CA GLU A 104 10.94 6.85 0.21
C GLU A 104 9.90 7.93 -0.10
N VAL A 105 10.38 9.12 -0.45
CA VAL A 105 9.56 10.30 -0.78
C VAL A 105 10.07 10.90 -2.08
N GLU A 106 9.23 10.93 -3.11
CA GLU A 106 9.46 11.73 -4.31
C GLU A 106 9.02 13.18 -4.07
N ALA A 107 9.85 14.11 -4.50
CA ALA A 107 9.71 15.54 -4.23
C ALA A 107 10.03 16.36 -5.49
N VAL A 108 9.13 17.29 -5.85
CA VAL A 108 9.30 18.16 -7.02
C VAL A 108 8.83 19.58 -6.74
N LYS A 109 9.56 20.58 -7.22
CA LYS A 109 9.21 22.01 -7.04
C LYS A 109 8.63 22.60 -8.32
N ILE A 110 7.35 22.99 -8.32
CA ILE A 110 6.66 23.57 -9.49
C ILE A 110 6.05 24.92 -9.07
N ASP A 111 6.38 25.98 -9.80
CA ASP A 111 6.04 27.38 -9.46
C ASP A 111 6.25 27.73 -7.96
N GLY A 112 7.43 27.41 -7.42
CA GLY A 112 7.78 27.68 -6.02
C GLY A 112 7.08 26.81 -4.98
N VAL A 113 6.10 25.98 -5.36
CA VAL A 113 5.40 25.03 -4.49
C VAL A 113 6.08 23.67 -4.58
N ILE A 114 6.32 23.02 -3.43
CA ILE A 114 6.95 21.70 -3.38
C ILE A 114 5.90 20.61 -3.19
N TYR A 115 5.74 19.74 -4.19
CA TYR A 115 4.85 18.58 -4.14
C TYR A 115 5.62 17.39 -3.57
N LEU A 116 5.01 16.63 -2.64
CA LEU A 116 5.62 15.51 -1.94
C LEU A 116 4.73 14.27 -1.96
N LEU A 117 5.29 13.15 -2.41
CA LEU A 117 4.63 11.85 -2.54
C LEU A 117 5.44 10.77 -1.82
N LYS A 118 4.80 10.03 -0.90
CA LYS A 118 5.36 8.80 -0.32
C LYS A 118 5.22 7.67 -1.33
N THR A 119 6.32 7.06 -1.77
CA THR A 119 6.34 6.03 -2.83
C THR A 119 6.44 4.59 -2.31
N TYR A 120 6.94 4.39 -1.08
CA TYR A 120 7.04 3.06 -0.48
C TYR A 120 5.86 2.74 0.45
N GLU A 121 5.05 1.74 0.08
CA GLU A 121 3.94 1.21 0.89
C GLU A 121 4.16 -0.28 1.16
N GLY A 122 4.72 -0.62 2.34
CA GLY A 122 4.81 -1.99 2.83
C GLY A 122 3.42 -2.52 3.22
N PHE A 123 2.65 -2.99 2.25
CA PHE A 123 1.26 -3.41 2.46
C PHE A 123 1.16 -4.69 3.31
N ALA A 124 0.29 -4.65 4.33
CA ALA A 124 -0.09 -5.80 5.13
C ALA A 124 -1.62 -5.97 5.05
N ALA A 125 -2.07 -7.04 4.38
CA ALA A 125 -3.50 -7.31 4.14
C ALA A 125 -4.21 -7.74 5.43
N ASN A 126 -4.67 -6.76 6.22
CA ASN A 126 -5.48 -7.01 7.41
C ASN A 126 -6.96 -7.17 7.03
N PRO A 127 -7.68 -8.15 7.60
CA PRO A 127 -9.14 -8.24 7.45
C PRO A 127 -9.82 -6.94 7.91
N ASN A 128 -10.75 -6.44 7.09
CA ASN A 128 -11.19 -5.04 7.10
C ASN A 128 -12.30 -4.74 8.13
N TYR A 129 -12.02 -5.02 9.41
CA TYR A 129 -12.91 -4.67 10.52
C TYR A 129 -13.21 -3.16 10.59
N GLY A 130 -12.33 -2.33 10.03
CA GLY A 130 -12.49 -0.87 9.94
C GLY A 130 -13.73 -0.49 9.15
N LYS A 131 -13.83 -0.88 7.87
CA LYS A 131 -14.97 -0.51 7.03
C LYS A 131 -16.31 -1.09 7.54
N SER A 132 -16.30 -2.29 8.14
CA SER A 132 -17.48 -2.83 8.85
C SER A 132 -17.95 -1.92 10.00
N PHE A 133 -17.01 -1.40 10.80
CA PHE A 133 -17.28 -0.53 11.94
C PHE A 133 -17.68 0.89 11.51
N GLU A 134 -16.95 1.47 10.56
CA GLU A 134 -17.30 2.74 9.91
C GLU A 134 -18.72 2.70 9.35
N HIS A 135 -19.08 1.61 8.66
CA HIS A 135 -20.43 1.44 8.10
C HIS A 135 -21.50 1.34 9.19
N PHE A 136 -21.27 0.56 10.25
CA PHE A 136 -22.20 0.50 11.40
C PHE A 136 -22.48 1.89 11.99
N MET A 137 -21.44 2.71 12.16
CA MET A 137 -21.55 4.06 12.75
C MET A 137 -22.09 5.13 11.80
N THR A 138 -22.20 4.85 10.49
CA THR A 138 -22.49 5.88 9.47
C THR A 138 -23.55 5.49 8.42
N LYS A 139 -24.10 4.26 8.45
CA LYS A 139 -25.21 3.87 7.57
C LYS A 139 -26.45 4.73 7.79
N LYS A 140 -27.13 5.13 6.71
CA LYS A 140 -28.31 6.01 6.69
C LYS A 140 -29.61 5.25 6.93
N THR A 141 -29.68 4.00 6.48
CA THR A 141 -30.82 3.10 6.67
C THR A 141 -30.35 1.78 7.27
N GLU A 142 -31.25 0.99 7.85
CA GLU A 142 -30.85 -0.29 8.44
C GLU A 142 -30.31 -1.28 7.40
N ASN A 143 -30.86 -1.22 6.18
CA ASN A 143 -30.59 -2.13 5.07
C ASN A 143 -29.55 -1.57 4.08
N GLU A 144 -28.82 -0.49 4.42
CA GLU A 144 -27.67 -0.05 3.61
C GLU A 144 -26.60 -1.15 3.68
N GLY A 145 -26.25 -1.76 2.55
CA GLY A 145 -25.13 -2.69 2.46
C GLY A 145 -23.79 -1.97 2.66
N ILE A 146 -22.74 -2.70 3.09
CA ILE A 146 -21.38 -2.14 3.14
C ILE A 146 -20.96 -1.83 1.70
N GLY A 147 -20.77 -0.55 1.40
CA GLY A 147 -20.30 -0.12 0.09
C GLY A 147 -18.83 -0.51 -0.14
N ALA A 148 -18.50 -0.80 -1.39
CA ALA A 148 -17.12 -0.96 -1.84
C ALA A 148 -16.28 0.33 -1.68
N ASP A 149 -14.98 0.21 -1.91
CA ASP A 149 -14.00 1.30 -1.91
C ASP A 149 -14.25 2.40 -2.97
N GLY A 150 -15.13 2.15 -3.94
CA GLY A 150 -15.44 3.04 -5.07
C GLY A 150 -16.05 4.43 -4.77
N THR A 151 -16.12 4.87 -3.51
CA THR A 151 -16.29 6.30 -3.18
C THR A 151 -15.62 6.64 -1.85
N VAL A 152 -14.49 7.36 -1.92
CA VAL A 152 -13.70 7.80 -0.76
C VAL A 152 -13.96 9.28 -0.49
N ARG A 153 -14.11 9.64 0.80
CA ARG A 153 -14.61 10.95 1.26
C ARG A 153 -13.49 11.67 1.99
N LYS A 154 -13.05 12.79 1.44
CA LYS A 154 -11.87 13.52 1.90
C LYS A 154 -12.18 14.92 2.35
N ALA A 155 -11.37 15.40 3.30
CA ALA A 155 -11.21 16.81 3.60
C ALA A 155 -9.88 17.32 3.05
N VAL A 156 -9.84 18.60 2.72
CA VAL A 156 -8.64 19.36 2.35
C VAL A 156 -8.25 20.27 3.50
N PHE A 157 -6.97 20.27 3.84
CA PHE A 157 -6.43 20.89 5.05
C PHE A 157 -5.28 21.84 4.74
N SER A 158 -5.24 22.94 5.48
CA SER A 158 -4.07 23.80 5.63
C SER A 158 -3.45 23.54 6.99
N ALA A 159 -2.16 23.20 7.04
CA ALA A 159 -1.36 23.29 8.25
C ALA A 159 -0.35 24.45 8.13
N ALA A 160 -0.28 25.30 9.15
CA ALA A 160 0.86 26.17 9.39
C ALA A 160 1.76 25.49 10.42
N ILE A 161 2.98 25.10 10.04
CA ILE A 161 3.88 24.26 10.85
C ILE A 161 5.13 25.06 11.27
N GLY A 162 5.41 25.12 12.58
CA GLY A 162 6.51 25.89 13.15
C GLY A 162 6.18 27.37 13.32
N GLY A 163 7.18 28.25 13.20
CA GLY A 163 6.97 29.71 13.28
C GLY A 163 7.17 30.34 14.66
N SER A 164 7.84 29.67 15.61
CA SER A 164 8.23 30.29 16.87
C SER A 164 9.36 31.32 16.66
N ARG A 165 9.40 32.35 17.52
CA ARG A 165 10.42 33.42 17.57
C ARG A 165 10.73 34.08 16.21
N GLY A 166 9.70 34.51 15.49
CA GLY A 166 9.83 35.37 14.30
C GLY A 166 10.15 34.65 12.99
N SER A 167 10.26 33.32 13.00
CA SER A 167 10.28 32.53 11.77
C SER A 167 8.88 32.48 11.12
N VAL A 168 8.81 32.48 9.78
CA VAL A 168 7.54 32.29 9.07
C VAL A 168 7.19 30.79 9.05
N PRO A 169 5.98 30.37 9.46
CA PRO A 169 5.60 28.95 9.48
C PRO A 169 5.50 28.36 8.07
N TRP A 170 5.79 27.06 7.94
CA TRP A 170 5.59 26.33 6.70
C TRP A 170 4.10 26.15 6.41
N LYS A 171 3.63 26.69 5.28
CA LYS A 171 2.27 26.44 4.78
C LYS A 171 2.24 25.11 4.04
N VAL A 172 1.51 24.14 4.55
CA VAL A 172 1.31 22.81 3.94
C VAL A 172 -0.17 22.65 3.58
N LEU A 173 -0.44 22.28 2.33
CA LEU A 173 -1.77 21.97 1.81
C LEU A 173 -1.87 20.46 1.55
N TYR A 174 -2.90 19.78 2.07
CA TYR A 174 -2.99 18.33 1.93
C TYR A 174 -4.42 17.79 1.99
N SER A 175 -4.60 16.54 1.55
CA SER A 175 -5.88 15.81 1.69
C SER A 175 -5.77 14.60 2.60
N GLY A 176 -6.90 14.16 3.16
CA GLY A 176 -7.02 12.89 3.88
C GLY A 176 -8.46 12.40 3.93
N GLU A 177 -8.67 11.07 3.95
CA GLU A 177 -9.97 10.46 4.21
C GLU A 177 -10.48 10.82 5.62
N ILE A 178 -11.79 11.02 5.75
CA ILE A 178 -12.48 11.33 7.02
C ILE A 178 -13.63 10.34 7.21
N ASP A 179 -13.52 9.53 8.26
CA ASP A 179 -14.39 8.40 8.56
C ASP A 179 -15.84 8.88 8.83
N ALA A 180 -16.01 9.91 9.67
CA ALA A 180 -17.32 10.52 9.94
C ALA A 180 -17.24 12.00 10.38
N ILE A 181 -18.40 12.69 10.32
CA ILE A 181 -18.65 14.00 10.93
C ILE A 181 -19.95 14.01 11.75
N ASP A 182 -20.14 15.00 12.63
CA ASP A 182 -21.41 15.27 13.33
C ASP A 182 -22.26 16.36 12.65
N GLU A 183 -23.31 16.83 13.33
CA GLU A 183 -24.17 17.94 12.91
C GLU A 183 -23.43 19.28 12.81
N ALA A 184 -22.40 19.50 13.64
CA ALA A 184 -21.59 20.71 13.71
C ALA A 184 -20.33 20.65 12.82
N SER A 185 -20.17 19.59 12.02
CA SER A 185 -18.99 19.29 11.20
C SER A 185 -17.68 19.10 12.00
N ASN A 186 -17.75 18.69 13.27
CA ASN A 186 -16.57 18.13 13.95
C ASN A 186 -16.21 16.80 13.28
N HIS A 187 -14.92 16.60 13.01
CA HIS A 187 -14.43 15.34 12.43
C HIS A 187 -14.24 14.27 13.50
N TYR A 188 -14.58 13.02 13.15
CA TYR A 188 -14.39 11.82 13.95
C TYR A 188 -13.55 10.80 13.17
N GLU A 189 -12.63 10.16 13.87
CA GLU A 189 -11.84 9.02 13.38
C GLU A 189 -12.42 7.75 14.04
N LEU A 190 -12.71 6.71 13.26
CA LEU A 190 -13.39 5.48 13.69
C LEU A 190 -12.42 4.29 13.61
N LYS A 191 -12.24 3.53 14.69
CA LYS A 191 -11.22 2.47 14.73
C LYS A 191 -11.70 1.20 15.43
N ALA A 192 -11.82 0.11 14.68
CA ALA A 192 -12.04 -1.22 15.23
C ALA A 192 -10.72 -1.82 15.77
N LEU A 193 -10.62 -2.05 17.07
CA LEU A 193 -9.40 -2.54 17.74
C LEU A 193 -9.61 -3.89 18.43
N SER A 194 -8.67 -4.81 18.22
CA SER A 194 -8.62 -6.09 18.91
C SER A 194 -8.30 -5.86 20.39
N GLY A 195 -9.29 -6.03 21.28
CA GLY A 195 -9.13 -5.81 22.72
C GLY A 195 -9.02 -4.34 23.17
N GLY A 196 -9.49 -3.36 22.38
CA GLY A 196 -9.68 -1.97 22.81
C GLY A 196 -8.42 -1.12 23.08
N VAL A 197 -8.58 -0.06 23.86
CA VAL A 197 -7.56 0.96 24.22
C VAL A 197 -6.63 0.46 25.34
N ASN A 198 -5.97 -0.67 25.08
CA ASN A 198 -5.09 -1.36 26.02
C ASN A 198 -3.62 -0.89 25.97
N ASP A 199 -2.75 -1.50 26.80
CA ASP A 199 -1.31 -1.23 26.85
C ASP A 199 -0.62 -1.29 25.47
N HIS A 200 -1.00 -2.22 24.59
CA HIS A 200 -0.44 -2.31 23.23
C HIS A 200 -0.84 -1.11 22.38
N PHE A 201 -2.11 -0.67 22.44
CA PHE A 201 -2.55 0.56 21.79
C PHE A 201 -1.72 1.75 22.27
N TRP A 202 -1.59 1.95 23.58
CA TRP A 202 -0.87 3.11 24.12
C TRP A 202 0.62 3.10 23.79
N LYS A 203 1.28 1.95 23.77
CA LYS A 203 2.74 1.83 23.56
C LYS A 203 3.17 1.72 22.10
N ASN A 204 2.28 1.25 21.21
CA ASN A 204 2.64 0.95 19.81
C ASN A 204 1.84 1.76 18.77
N ARG A 205 0.60 2.18 19.09
CA ARG A 205 -0.34 2.77 18.10
C ARG A 205 -0.69 4.22 18.38
N SER A 206 -0.62 4.67 19.63
CA SER A 206 -1.07 5.99 20.07
C SER A 206 -0.41 7.14 19.30
N CYS A 207 0.91 7.11 19.05
CA CYS A 207 1.62 8.14 18.28
C CYS A 207 1.10 8.24 16.83
N SER A 208 1.01 7.10 16.14
CA SER A 208 0.48 6.97 14.78
C SER A 208 -0.96 7.48 14.67
N PHE A 209 -1.81 7.10 15.63
CA PHE A 209 -3.23 7.48 15.68
C PHE A 209 -3.42 8.94 16.08
N TYR A 210 -2.57 9.47 16.98
CA TYR A 210 -2.56 10.89 17.38
C TYR A 210 -2.27 11.77 16.17
N TRP A 211 -1.15 11.54 15.47
CA TRP A 211 -0.78 12.35 14.31
C TRP A 211 -1.76 12.19 13.13
N GLN A 212 -2.31 10.99 12.93
CA GLN A 212 -3.39 10.76 11.96
C GLN A 212 -4.64 11.60 12.27
N SER A 213 -5.06 11.63 13.53
CA SER A 213 -6.25 12.38 13.97
C SER A 213 -6.01 13.89 13.99
N PHE A 214 -4.85 14.32 14.50
CA PHE A 214 -4.44 15.72 14.57
C PHE A 214 -4.36 16.37 13.18
N PHE A 215 -3.69 15.73 12.21
CA PHE A 215 -3.69 16.21 10.82
C PHE A 215 -5.06 16.08 10.14
N SER A 216 -5.99 15.29 10.69
CA SER A 216 -7.38 15.24 10.24
C SER A 216 -8.27 16.33 10.87
N ASN A 217 -7.76 17.20 11.74
CA ASN A 217 -8.56 18.12 12.58
C ASN A 217 -9.63 17.38 13.43
N VAL A 218 -9.36 16.12 13.78
CA VAL A 218 -10.22 15.28 14.63
C VAL A 218 -9.90 15.58 16.10
N LYS A 219 -10.95 15.76 16.91
CA LYS A 219 -10.85 15.90 18.37
C LYS A 219 -11.07 14.58 19.12
N THR A 220 -11.84 13.67 18.51
CA THR A 220 -12.33 12.44 19.15
C THR A 220 -12.17 11.26 18.21
N ILE A 221 -11.43 10.24 18.66
CA ILE A 221 -11.40 8.91 18.05
C ILE A 221 -12.48 8.08 18.74
N VAL A 222 -13.37 7.44 17.97
CA VAL A 222 -14.29 6.40 18.50
C VAL A 222 -13.64 5.05 18.27
N VAL A 223 -13.42 4.31 19.35
CA VAL A 223 -12.86 2.96 19.29
C VAL A 223 -13.98 1.94 19.47
N GLY A 224 -14.10 1.05 18.49
CA GLY A 224 -14.89 -0.16 18.58
C GLY A 224 -14.02 -1.31 19.07
N SER A 225 -14.15 -1.69 20.33
CA SER A 225 -13.41 -2.79 20.94
C SER A 225 -14.03 -4.12 20.49
N ARG A 226 -13.27 -4.93 19.74
CA ARG A 226 -13.72 -6.24 19.23
C ARG A 226 -12.92 -7.42 19.78
N THR A 227 -13.57 -8.56 19.89
CA THR A 227 -12.96 -9.84 20.26
C THR A 227 -11.98 -10.33 19.20
N GLY A 228 -11.06 -11.21 19.59
CA GLY A 228 -10.24 -12.01 18.67
C GLY A 228 -10.98 -13.25 18.14
N LYS A 229 -10.20 -14.25 17.72
CA LYS A 229 -10.70 -15.60 17.40
C LYS A 229 -10.74 -16.48 18.66
N TYR A 230 -11.66 -17.43 18.70
CA TYR A 230 -11.64 -18.58 19.60
C TYR A 230 -10.56 -19.58 19.14
N PRO A 231 -9.89 -20.32 20.05
CA PRO A 231 -9.91 -20.19 21.50
C PRO A 231 -8.96 -19.10 22.05
N ASN A 232 -8.41 -18.24 21.19
CA ASN A 232 -7.25 -17.40 21.49
C ASN A 232 -7.58 -16.12 22.28
N ASP A 233 -8.75 -15.50 22.09
CA ASP A 233 -9.24 -14.43 23.00
C ASP A 233 -10.03 -15.03 24.16
N TYR A 234 -9.59 -14.79 25.39
CA TYR A 234 -10.27 -15.24 26.62
C TYR A 234 -11.74 -14.77 26.72
N LYS A 235 -12.12 -13.68 26.04
CA LYS A 235 -13.53 -13.20 26.00
C LYS A 235 -14.47 -14.17 25.27
N THR A 236 -13.93 -14.97 24.35
CA THR A 236 -14.68 -16.00 23.61
C THR A 236 -14.85 -17.31 24.39
N LYS A 237 -14.23 -17.42 25.56
CA LYS A 237 -14.29 -18.60 26.44
C LYS A 237 -15.29 -18.41 27.59
N PRO A 238 -15.74 -19.50 28.24
CA PRO A 238 -16.50 -19.41 29.48
C PRO A 238 -15.74 -18.63 30.58
N PRO A 239 -16.42 -17.85 31.44
CA PRO A 239 -17.88 -17.66 31.49
C PRO A 239 -18.41 -16.58 30.51
N LEU A 240 -17.53 -15.83 29.83
CA LEU A 240 -17.91 -14.65 29.04
C LEU A 240 -18.61 -15.02 27.72
N ASN A 241 -18.11 -16.04 27.01
CA ASN A 241 -18.71 -16.62 25.80
C ASN A 241 -19.09 -15.58 24.70
N LEU A 242 -18.34 -14.48 24.59
CA LEU A 242 -18.62 -13.45 23.59
C LEU A 242 -18.31 -13.97 22.16
N PRO A 243 -19.10 -13.62 21.14
CA PRO A 243 -18.85 -14.05 19.77
C PRO A 243 -17.46 -13.64 19.25
N GLU A 244 -16.89 -14.44 18.35
CA GLU A 244 -15.62 -14.14 17.67
C GLU A 244 -15.68 -12.86 16.83
N LEU A 245 -14.54 -12.17 16.69
CA LEU A 245 -14.33 -11.03 15.78
C LEU A 245 -15.42 -9.93 15.83
N SER A 246 -16.09 -9.83 16.97
CA SER A 246 -17.31 -9.07 17.16
C SER A 246 -17.12 -7.94 18.16
N LEU A 247 -17.84 -6.85 17.95
CA LEU A 247 -17.86 -5.68 18.83
C LEU A 247 -18.38 -6.07 20.23
N TYR A 248 -17.73 -5.61 21.30
CA TYR A 248 -18.19 -5.88 22.69
C TYR A 248 -18.22 -4.64 23.58
N GLU A 249 -17.57 -3.55 23.16
CA GLU A 249 -17.43 -2.31 23.93
C GLU A 249 -17.16 -1.16 22.95
N MET A 250 -17.60 0.05 23.30
CA MET A 250 -17.22 1.27 22.58
C MET A 250 -16.78 2.35 23.55
N GLU A 251 -15.70 3.03 23.19
CA GLU A 251 -15.07 4.06 24.00
C GLU A 251 -14.61 5.24 23.12
N THR A 252 -14.38 6.41 23.73
CA THR A 252 -13.88 7.60 23.04
C THR A 252 -12.51 7.99 23.56
N VAL A 253 -11.56 8.18 22.65
CA VAL A 253 -10.23 8.72 22.96
C VAL A 253 -10.17 10.15 22.43
N LYS A 254 -10.09 11.11 23.35
CA LYS A 254 -9.82 12.51 23.01
C LYS A 254 -8.36 12.67 22.56
N VAL A 255 -8.15 13.27 21.40
CA VAL A 255 -6.83 13.46 20.78
C VAL A 255 -5.92 14.34 21.65
N GLU A 256 -6.48 15.36 22.32
CA GLU A 256 -5.75 16.25 23.23
C GLU A 256 -5.17 15.54 24.47
N GLU A 257 -5.80 14.47 24.94
CA GLU A 257 -5.38 13.72 26.13
C GLU A 257 -4.41 12.57 25.79
N MET A 258 -4.27 12.21 24.50
CA MET A 258 -3.44 11.08 24.07
C MET A 258 -1.97 11.15 24.49
N PRO A 259 -1.24 12.30 24.39
CA PRO A 259 0.17 12.36 24.80
C PRO A 259 0.34 12.06 26.30
N ILE A 260 -0.57 12.59 27.13
CA ILE A 260 -0.57 12.38 28.59
C ILE A 260 -0.85 10.92 28.92
N ASN A 261 -1.81 10.29 28.24
CA ASN A 261 -2.19 8.91 28.51
C ASN A 261 -1.19 7.88 27.94
N ALA A 262 -0.54 8.17 26.81
CA ALA A 262 0.61 7.41 26.32
C ALA A 262 1.79 7.48 27.29
N ALA A 263 2.16 8.69 27.77
CA ALA A 263 3.23 8.86 28.76
C ALA A 263 2.95 8.12 30.08
N LYS A 264 1.70 8.12 30.58
CA LYS A 264 1.29 7.30 31.74
C LYS A 264 1.47 5.80 31.48
N ALA A 265 1.08 5.32 30.30
CA ALA A 265 1.17 3.90 29.94
C ALA A 265 2.62 3.43 29.78
N ALA A 266 3.48 4.24 29.16
CA ALA A 266 4.91 3.97 29.03
C ALA A 266 5.60 3.85 30.40
N ASN A 267 5.30 4.78 31.32
CA ASN A 267 5.85 4.79 32.68
C ASN A 267 5.13 3.86 33.68
N ASN A 268 4.23 2.98 33.23
CA ASN A 268 3.46 2.10 34.13
C ASN A 268 4.30 0.88 34.59
N PRO A 269 4.71 0.78 35.87
CA PRO A 269 5.53 -0.34 36.35
C PRO A 269 4.75 -1.66 36.45
N LYS A 270 3.42 -1.65 36.31
CA LYS A 270 2.57 -2.85 36.28
C LYS A 270 2.39 -3.41 34.85
N ASN A 271 3.24 -2.98 33.91
CA ASN A 271 3.30 -3.48 32.55
C ASN A 271 3.32 -5.02 32.53
N LYS A 272 2.28 -5.64 31.95
CA LYS A 272 2.22 -7.11 31.81
C LYS A 272 2.77 -7.63 30.49
N MET A 273 2.93 -6.75 29.49
CA MET A 273 3.28 -7.13 28.13
C MET A 273 4.79 -7.03 27.87
N TYR A 274 5.44 -6.00 28.41
CA TYR A 274 6.90 -5.80 28.33
C TYR A 274 7.45 -5.74 29.76
N LYS A 275 7.59 -6.91 30.39
CA LYS A 275 8.22 -7.06 31.72
C LYS A 275 9.73 -7.21 31.63
N GLU A 276 10.16 -8.05 30.70
CA GLU A 276 11.55 -8.49 30.48
C GLU A 276 12.08 -8.01 29.11
N GLU A 277 11.19 -7.46 28.28
CA GLU A 277 11.50 -6.83 27.00
C GLU A 277 11.61 -5.30 27.14
N PRO A 278 12.45 -4.63 26.32
CA PRO A 278 12.42 -3.18 26.20
C PRO A 278 11.07 -2.69 25.67
N LEU A 279 10.66 -1.47 26.07
CA LEU A 279 9.49 -0.82 25.47
C LEU A 279 9.70 -0.59 23.95
N PRO A 280 8.62 -0.62 23.15
CA PRO A 280 8.68 -0.20 21.75
C PRO A 280 9.37 1.16 21.58
N ARG A 281 10.23 1.31 20.57
CA ARG A 281 11.14 2.47 20.41
C ARG A 281 10.47 3.85 20.37
N ASN A 282 9.17 3.90 20.06
CA ASN A 282 8.35 5.13 20.04
C ASN A 282 7.30 5.17 21.17
N ALA A 283 7.39 4.33 22.21
CA ALA A 283 6.47 4.37 23.36
C ALA A 283 6.67 5.62 24.24
N ASP A 284 7.85 6.25 24.17
CA ASP A 284 8.24 7.47 24.88
C ASP A 284 7.83 8.77 24.16
N TRP A 285 7.03 8.68 23.09
CA TRP A 285 6.82 9.79 22.16
C TRP A 285 6.26 11.05 22.84
N THR A 286 6.76 12.20 22.39
CA THR A 286 6.26 13.51 22.78
C THR A 286 5.86 14.31 21.55
N VAL A 287 4.95 15.27 21.73
CA VAL A 287 4.55 16.22 20.69
C VAL A 287 5.78 16.91 20.09
N ASP A 288 6.69 17.39 20.94
CA ASP A 288 7.87 18.15 20.51
C ASP A 288 8.87 17.31 19.70
N LYS A 289 9.13 16.07 20.12
CA LYS A 289 10.01 15.10 19.42
C LYS A 289 9.50 14.86 18.00
N CYS A 290 8.20 14.58 17.86
CA CYS A 290 7.53 14.33 16.59
C CYS A 290 7.39 15.59 15.70
N GLN A 291 7.08 16.75 16.30
CA GLN A 291 7.02 18.03 15.60
C GLN A 291 8.40 18.43 15.05
N LEU A 292 9.47 18.26 15.83
CA LEU A 292 10.82 18.57 15.41
C LEU A 292 11.27 17.67 14.24
N GLN A 293 10.93 16.38 14.26
CA GLN A 293 11.15 15.48 13.12
C GLN A 293 10.49 16.00 11.84
N LEU A 294 9.23 16.43 11.90
CA LEU A 294 8.51 16.98 10.75
C LEU A 294 9.05 18.35 10.30
N MET A 295 9.39 19.24 11.24
CA MET A 295 9.99 20.55 10.92
C MET A 295 11.36 20.40 10.23
N ASN A 296 12.19 19.47 10.70
CA ASN A 296 13.51 19.19 10.12
C ASN A 296 13.38 18.60 8.70
N PHE A 297 12.42 17.70 8.47
CA PHE A 297 12.10 17.15 7.15
C PHE A 297 11.69 18.23 6.14
N LEU A 298 10.72 19.09 6.51
CA LEU A 298 10.25 20.18 5.64
C LEU A 298 11.37 21.20 5.37
N HIS A 299 12.16 21.56 6.39
CA HIS A 299 13.31 22.44 6.22
C HIS A 299 14.35 21.85 5.26
N TYR A 300 14.73 20.58 5.45
CA TYR A 300 15.72 19.88 4.61
C TYR A 300 15.29 19.84 3.14
N ILE A 301 14.04 19.46 2.85
CA ILE A 301 13.52 19.47 1.47
C ILE A 301 13.63 20.86 0.84
N ASN A 302 13.28 21.92 1.58
CA ASN A 302 13.35 23.28 1.05
C ASN A 302 14.79 23.79 0.85
N THR A 303 15.79 23.29 1.60
CA THR A 303 17.21 23.64 1.36
C THR A 303 17.83 22.87 0.19
N VAL A 304 17.25 21.72 -0.17
CA VAL A 304 17.59 20.90 -1.34
C VAL A 304 16.93 21.45 -2.62
N LEU A 305 15.59 21.56 -2.64
CA LEU A 305 14.82 21.99 -3.81
C LEU A 305 14.78 23.52 -3.89
N ARG A 306 15.76 24.11 -4.56
CA ARG A 306 15.98 25.56 -4.64
C ARG A 306 15.22 26.19 -5.80
N ASN A 307 15.33 25.62 -7.00
CA ASN A 307 14.83 26.19 -8.26
C ASN A 307 13.52 25.54 -8.71
N ASN A 308 12.82 26.19 -9.63
CA ASN A 308 11.61 25.64 -10.23
C ASN A 308 11.95 24.52 -11.23
N GLY A 309 11.40 23.34 -10.96
CA GLY A 309 11.65 22.09 -11.65
C GLY A 309 12.82 21.28 -11.07
N ASP A 310 13.35 21.64 -9.90
CA ASP A 310 14.21 20.71 -9.14
C ASP A 310 13.38 19.48 -8.73
N CYS A 311 13.95 18.29 -8.93
CA CYS A 311 13.35 16.98 -8.64
C CYS A 311 14.29 16.16 -7.75
N ALA A 312 13.76 15.42 -6.77
CA ALA A 312 14.55 14.55 -5.90
C ALA A 312 13.76 13.35 -5.37
N ILE A 313 14.49 12.27 -5.06
CA ILE A 313 14.05 11.20 -4.15
C ILE A 313 14.77 11.39 -2.81
N LEU A 314 14.01 11.36 -1.73
CA LEU A 314 14.53 11.32 -0.36
C LEU A 314 14.27 9.93 0.24
N SER A 315 15.31 9.31 0.78
CA SER A 315 15.23 8.01 1.47
C SER A 315 15.62 8.13 2.93
N LYS A 316 14.96 7.34 3.79
CA LYS A 316 15.33 7.21 5.20
C LYS A 316 14.86 5.88 5.80
N THR A 317 15.75 5.20 6.53
CA THR A 317 15.39 4.09 7.41
C THR A 317 15.05 4.60 8.82
N ARG A 318 14.30 3.80 9.59
CA ARG A 318 13.97 4.06 11.00
C ARG A 318 15.21 4.10 11.88
N SER A 319 16.28 3.39 11.52
CA SER A 319 17.57 3.41 12.22
C SER A 319 18.38 4.67 11.95
N ALA A 320 18.31 5.25 10.74
CA ALA A 320 19.12 6.39 10.34
C ALA A 320 18.77 7.70 11.09
N GLU A 321 19.78 8.51 11.39
CA GLU A 321 19.59 9.85 11.96
C GLU A 321 19.19 10.88 10.89
N ASN A 322 19.88 10.84 9.75
CA ASN A 322 19.71 11.81 8.65
C ASN A 322 18.76 11.31 7.56
N TRP A 323 18.41 12.21 6.64
CA TRP A 323 17.79 11.85 5.36
C TRP A 323 18.87 11.76 4.29
N GLU A 324 18.76 10.75 3.44
CA GLU A 324 19.48 10.68 2.18
C GLU A 324 18.68 11.43 1.11
N CYS A 325 19.36 11.95 0.09
CA CYS A 325 18.71 12.65 -1.01
C CYS A 325 19.46 12.43 -2.32
N ARG A 326 18.74 12.03 -3.36
CA ARG A 326 19.22 11.87 -4.73
C ARG A 326 18.44 12.80 -5.65
N MET A 327 19.12 13.83 -6.16
CA MET A 327 18.57 14.70 -7.21
C MET A 327 18.31 13.90 -8.49
N LEU A 328 17.28 14.27 -9.22
CA LEU A 328 16.91 13.72 -10.53
C LEU A 328 16.97 14.81 -11.60
N SER A 329 17.29 14.44 -12.83
CA SER A 329 16.96 15.27 -13.98
C SER A 329 15.45 15.17 -14.28
N LYS A 330 14.88 16.15 -15.00
CA LYS A 330 13.42 16.21 -15.23
C LYS A 330 12.93 15.03 -16.04
N GLU A 331 13.75 14.61 -17.00
CA GLU A 331 13.53 13.49 -17.94
C GLU A 331 13.53 12.13 -17.22
N MET A 332 14.02 12.06 -15.97
CA MET A 332 13.99 10.87 -15.11
C MET A 332 12.94 10.97 -13.98
N ALA A 333 12.24 12.09 -13.86
CA ALA A 333 11.36 12.40 -12.73
C ALA A 333 9.89 12.30 -13.14
N TRP A 334 9.35 11.08 -13.27
CA TRP A 334 7.96 10.82 -13.65
C TRP A 334 6.95 11.63 -12.80
N PHE A 335 7.24 11.86 -11.52
CA PHE A 335 6.39 12.63 -10.61
C PHE A 335 6.30 14.12 -10.99
N HIS A 336 7.32 14.70 -11.63
CA HIS A 336 7.25 16.05 -12.21
C HIS A 336 6.19 16.11 -13.31
N GLU A 337 6.25 15.18 -14.28
CA GLU A 337 5.31 15.11 -15.39
C GLU A 337 3.89 14.81 -14.89
N PHE A 338 3.74 13.86 -13.97
CA PHE A 338 2.46 13.52 -13.33
C PHE A 338 1.80 14.73 -12.65
N VAL A 339 2.56 15.54 -11.89
CA VAL A 339 2.02 16.75 -11.24
C VAL A 339 1.66 17.83 -12.27
N VAL A 340 2.52 18.08 -13.27
CA VAL A 340 2.24 19.06 -14.33
C VAL A 340 0.99 18.67 -15.13
N ASP A 341 0.87 17.41 -15.55
CA ASP A 341 -0.26 16.93 -16.33
C ASP A 341 -1.56 17.01 -15.55
N ARG A 342 -1.59 16.54 -14.30
CA ARG A 342 -2.80 16.57 -13.46
C ARG A 342 -3.24 17.98 -13.06
N LEU A 343 -2.36 18.99 -13.11
CA LEU A 343 -2.70 20.39 -12.84
C LEU A 343 -3.06 21.19 -14.11
N THR A 344 -2.75 20.69 -15.31
CA THR A 344 -2.97 21.43 -16.57
C THR A 344 -4.01 20.80 -17.50
N LYS A 345 -4.07 19.46 -17.55
CA LYS A 345 -5.01 18.70 -18.39
C LYS A 345 -6.20 18.24 -17.54
N PRO A 346 -7.43 18.22 -18.08
CA PRO A 346 -8.53 17.52 -17.42
C PRO A 346 -8.24 16.01 -17.36
N PRO A 347 -8.81 15.26 -16.39
CA PRO A 347 -8.88 13.82 -16.50
C PRO A 347 -9.66 13.49 -17.78
N PRO A 348 -9.16 12.60 -18.67
CA PRO A 348 -9.89 12.25 -19.89
C PRO A 348 -11.24 11.60 -19.60
N ASP A 349 -12.20 11.78 -20.52
CA ASP A 349 -13.58 11.27 -20.43
C ASP A 349 -13.67 9.74 -20.55
N GLU A 350 -13.12 9.03 -19.56
CA GLU A 350 -13.14 7.57 -19.49
C GLU A 350 -14.20 7.06 -18.51
N LYS A 351 -15.11 6.26 -19.05
CA LYS A 351 -16.05 5.41 -18.29
C LYS A 351 -15.38 4.12 -17.79
N VAL A 352 -14.05 4.12 -17.70
CA VAL A 352 -13.16 2.97 -17.47
C VAL A 352 -12.18 3.34 -16.36
N PRO A 353 -11.92 2.50 -15.34
CA PRO A 353 -11.01 2.83 -14.25
C PRO A 353 -9.58 3.01 -14.76
N ARG A 354 -9.00 4.19 -14.55
CA ARG A 354 -7.61 4.48 -14.97
C ARG A 354 -6.60 3.96 -13.95
N THR A 355 -5.77 3.00 -14.38
CA THR A 355 -4.57 2.57 -13.65
C THR A 355 -3.30 2.79 -14.47
N THR A 356 -2.23 3.17 -13.78
CA THR A 356 -0.82 3.04 -14.23
C THR A 356 -0.35 3.95 -15.37
N VAL A 357 0.59 4.83 -15.03
CA VAL A 357 1.65 5.30 -15.92
C VAL A 357 2.94 4.64 -15.44
N LYS A 358 3.88 4.32 -16.35
CA LYS A 358 5.14 3.63 -16.04
C LYS A 358 5.95 4.26 -14.89
N ARG A 359 6.49 3.38 -14.02
CA ARG A 359 7.70 3.67 -13.23
C ARG A 359 8.91 3.12 -14.00
N LEU A 360 9.99 3.90 -14.08
CA LEU A 360 11.29 3.40 -14.57
C LEU A 360 11.97 2.55 -13.48
N GLU A 361 12.49 1.38 -13.85
CA GLU A 361 13.27 0.53 -12.95
C GLU A 361 14.62 1.18 -12.60
N PRO A 362 15.23 0.87 -11.43
CA PRO A 362 16.58 1.33 -11.10
C PRO A 362 17.62 0.74 -12.06
N MET A 363 18.45 1.60 -12.66
CA MET A 363 19.62 1.16 -13.43
C MET A 363 20.60 0.40 -12.52
N GLU A 364 20.96 -0.82 -12.91
CA GLU A 364 22.05 -1.56 -12.28
C GLU A 364 23.40 -0.86 -12.49
N LEU A 365 24.38 -1.16 -11.62
CA LEU A 365 25.73 -0.62 -11.71
C LEU A 365 26.43 -1.10 -13.01
N ILE A 366 26.59 -0.19 -13.98
CA ILE A 366 27.51 -0.42 -15.10
C ILE A 366 28.94 -0.42 -14.55
N SER A 367 29.44 -1.63 -14.25
CA SER A 367 30.83 -1.88 -13.90
C SER A 367 31.73 -1.55 -15.09
N ARG A 368 32.27 -0.32 -15.12
CA ARG A 368 33.27 0.09 -16.10
C ARG A 368 34.60 -0.63 -15.83
N ARG A 369 34.78 -1.81 -16.43
CA ARG A 369 36.10 -2.41 -16.60
C ARG A 369 37.00 -1.44 -17.36
N MET A 370 38.02 -0.94 -16.68
CA MET A 370 39.21 -0.38 -17.34
C MET A 370 39.94 -1.53 -18.08
N PRO A 371 40.63 -1.26 -19.20
CA PRO A 371 41.26 -2.29 -20.00
C PRO A 371 42.45 -2.95 -19.28
N SER A 372 42.63 -4.25 -19.54
CA SER A 372 43.78 -5.04 -19.09
C SER A 372 45.03 -4.74 -19.91
N SER A 373 46.19 -4.74 -19.27
CA SER A 373 47.51 -4.70 -19.91
C SER A 373 48.43 -5.76 -19.28
N SER A 374 49.16 -6.49 -20.13
CA SER A 374 50.35 -7.32 -19.84
C SER A 374 50.24 -8.46 -18.79
N ASP A 375 50.88 -9.62 -18.97
CA ASP A 375 51.43 -10.24 -20.18
C ASP A 375 51.64 -11.76 -19.98
N GLU A 376 51.97 -12.44 -21.07
CA GLU A 376 52.67 -13.73 -21.20
C GLU A 376 52.79 -14.70 -19.99
N SER A 377 52.35 -15.95 -20.21
CA SER A 377 53.32 -17.04 -20.40
C SER A 377 52.66 -18.32 -20.96
N VAL A 378 53.45 -19.11 -21.68
CA VAL A 378 53.06 -20.36 -22.36
C VAL A 378 53.86 -21.52 -21.76
N ILE A 379 53.29 -22.74 -21.66
CA ILE A 379 54.03 -24.02 -21.86
C ILE A 379 53.10 -25.25 -21.94
N HIS A 380 53.58 -26.23 -22.72
CA HIS A 380 53.21 -27.64 -22.98
C HIS A 380 52.77 -28.53 -21.78
N ALA A 381 52.21 -29.75 -21.94
CA ALA A 381 51.47 -30.42 -23.04
C ALA A 381 51.00 -31.85 -22.65
N VAL A 382 50.00 -32.39 -23.39
CA VAL A 382 49.84 -33.79 -23.89
C VAL A 382 49.87 -35.01 -22.92
N SER A 383 48.93 -35.95 -23.16
CA SER A 383 48.90 -37.38 -22.70
C SER A 383 48.58 -37.63 -21.20
N ASN A 384 48.04 -38.75 -20.69
CA ASN A 384 47.46 -40.02 -21.22
C ASN A 384 46.73 -40.75 -20.04
N THR A 385 45.83 -41.75 -20.11
CA THR A 385 44.94 -42.37 -21.13
C THR A 385 43.96 -43.35 -20.45
N ASN A 386 42.84 -43.71 -21.10
CA ASN A 386 42.08 -44.98 -20.97
C ASN A 386 41.28 -45.25 -19.66
N SER A 387 40.19 -46.06 -19.62
CA SER A 387 39.51 -46.86 -20.68
C SER A 387 38.01 -47.08 -20.44
N SER A 388 37.23 -47.10 -21.53
CA SER A 388 36.09 -48.03 -21.85
C SER A 388 34.84 -48.15 -20.96
N ALA A 389 33.66 -48.58 -21.46
CA ALA A 389 33.01 -48.49 -22.79
C ALA A 389 31.62 -49.19 -22.73
N ILE A 390 30.55 -48.53 -23.18
CA ILE A 390 29.34 -49.19 -23.74
C ILE A 390 28.91 -48.38 -24.99
N GLY A 391 28.40 -49.08 -26.02
CA GLY A 391 28.17 -48.52 -27.36
C GLY A 391 26.83 -47.78 -27.60
N PRO A 392 26.65 -47.19 -28.81
CA PRO A 392 25.63 -46.18 -29.08
C PRO A 392 24.50 -46.64 -30.01
N LEU A 393 23.47 -45.80 -30.23
CA LEU A 393 22.67 -45.83 -31.47
C LEU A 393 22.03 -44.46 -31.83
N LYS A 394 22.52 -43.89 -32.94
CA LYS A 394 21.95 -42.93 -33.91
C LYS A 394 21.01 -41.76 -33.50
N ILE A 395 21.35 -40.61 -34.08
CA ILE A 395 20.52 -39.43 -34.32
C ILE A 395 19.86 -39.57 -35.72
N GLU A 396 18.67 -39.01 -35.93
CA GLU A 396 18.15 -38.66 -37.26
C GLU A 396 17.76 -37.16 -37.30
N GLU A 397 17.77 -36.58 -38.51
CA GLU A 397 17.71 -35.13 -38.77
C GLU A 397 16.29 -34.62 -39.15
N PRO A 398 16.04 -33.29 -39.15
CA PRO A 398 14.68 -32.75 -39.14
C PRO A 398 13.95 -32.79 -40.48
N ILE A 399 12.63 -32.99 -40.41
CA ILE A 399 11.73 -33.00 -41.57
C ILE A 399 11.47 -31.55 -42.05
N LYS A 400 11.54 -31.35 -43.38
CA LYS A 400 11.35 -30.06 -44.05
C LYS A 400 9.88 -29.64 -44.11
N ALA A 401 9.66 -28.33 -44.21
CA ALA A 401 8.35 -27.73 -44.46
C ALA A 401 7.72 -28.21 -45.78
N ARG A 402 6.39 -28.14 -45.84
CA ARG A 402 5.58 -28.21 -47.07
C ARG A 402 4.59 -27.06 -47.08
N GLU A 403 4.58 -26.32 -48.17
CA GLU A 403 3.48 -25.43 -48.54
C GLU A 403 2.27 -26.26 -48.95
N PHE A 404 1.06 -25.78 -48.66
CA PHE A 404 -0.14 -26.08 -49.44
C PHE A 404 -1.03 -24.84 -49.48
N ALA A 405 -1.74 -24.66 -50.60
CA ALA A 405 -2.33 -23.39 -51.00
C ALA A 405 -3.72 -23.10 -50.40
N ASP A 406 -4.21 -21.89 -50.67
CA ASP A 406 -5.54 -21.41 -50.35
C ASP A 406 -6.66 -22.43 -50.59
N ASN A 407 -7.61 -22.46 -49.67
CA ASN A 407 -9.00 -22.69 -50.02
C ASN A 407 -9.92 -21.94 -49.05
N SER A 408 -10.53 -20.87 -49.52
CA SER A 408 -11.33 -19.96 -48.71
C SER A 408 -12.72 -20.54 -48.40
N SER A 409 -12.99 -20.85 -47.13
CA SER A 409 -14.35 -21.00 -46.60
C SER A 409 -14.59 -19.96 -45.52
N GLN A 410 -15.34 -18.90 -45.86
CA GLN A 410 -15.70 -17.84 -44.92
C GLN A 410 -16.71 -18.36 -43.89
N THR A 411 -16.25 -18.63 -42.68
CA THR A 411 -17.06 -18.50 -41.47
C THR A 411 -16.57 -17.26 -40.71
N GLU A 412 -17.38 -16.21 -40.69
CA GLU A 412 -17.06 -14.97 -39.99
C GLU A 412 -17.12 -15.18 -38.47
N SER A 413 -16.03 -15.72 -37.91
CA SER A 413 -15.71 -15.49 -36.51
C SER A 413 -15.48 -13.99 -36.35
N THR A 414 -16.45 -13.29 -35.75
CA THR A 414 -16.35 -11.87 -35.39
C THR A 414 -15.37 -11.71 -34.23
N ALA A 415 -14.08 -11.91 -34.52
CA ALA A 415 -12.97 -11.61 -33.65
C ALA A 415 -12.88 -10.09 -33.47
N HIS A 416 -13.72 -9.56 -32.57
CA HIS A 416 -13.60 -8.20 -32.10
C HIS A 416 -12.16 -8.00 -31.62
N PRO A 417 -11.45 -6.94 -32.07
CA PRO A 417 -10.10 -6.66 -31.59
C PRO A 417 -10.16 -6.52 -30.06
N ILE A 418 -9.28 -7.25 -29.36
CA ILE A 418 -9.29 -7.27 -27.90
C ILE A 418 -8.91 -5.86 -27.42
N ASP A 419 -9.89 -5.16 -26.87
CA ASP A 419 -9.65 -3.85 -26.28
C ASP A 419 -8.80 -4.02 -25.01
N LEU A 420 -7.49 -3.77 -25.16
CA LEU A 420 -6.49 -3.86 -24.09
C LEU A 420 -6.67 -2.78 -23.00
N SER A 421 -7.62 -1.85 -23.16
CA SER A 421 -8.08 -0.94 -22.10
C SER A 421 -9.22 -1.51 -21.25
N THR A 422 -9.78 -2.68 -21.61
CA THR A 422 -10.78 -3.35 -20.76
C THR A 422 -10.15 -3.96 -19.50
N ILE A 423 -10.91 -3.91 -18.41
CA ILE A 423 -10.53 -4.49 -17.13
C ILE A 423 -10.38 -6.02 -17.28
N PRO A 424 -9.23 -6.64 -16.94
CA PRO A 424 -9.07 -8.08 -17.04
C PRO A 424 -9.90 -8.81 -15.97
N GLY A 425 -10.43 -9.98 -16.33
CA GLY A 425 -11.23 -10.80 -15.41
C GLY A 425 -10.40 -11.38 -14.27
N SER A 426 -11.03 -11.61 -13.11
CA SER A 426 -10.37 -12.15 -11.91
C SER A 426 -9.89 -13.60 -12.10
N ILE A 427 -8.60 -13.88 -11.88
CA ILE A 427 -8.09 -15.26 -11.90
C ILE A 427 -8.59 -16.10 -10.71
N GLN A 428 -8.72 -17.40 -10.94
CA GLN A 428 -8.85 -18.39 -9.89
C GLN A 428 -7.48 -19.00 -9.57
N THR A 429 -7.27 -19.39 -8.31
CA THR A 429 -6.05 -20.10 -7.90
C THR A 429 -6.39 -21.26 -6.98
N GLN A 430 -5.61 -22.33 -7.07
CA GLN A 430 -5.60 -23.43 -6.12
C GLN A 430 -4.15 -23.54 -5.63
N PRO A 431 -3.83 -23.14 -4.40
CA PRO A 431 -4.73 -22.80 -3.29
C PRO A 431 -5.37 -21.40 -3.45
N LYS A 432 -6.51 -21.16 -2.80
CA LYS A 432 -7.30 -19.92 -2.98
C LYS A 432 -6.62 -18.67 -2.42
N SER A 433 -5.91 -18.80 -1.30
CA SER A 433 -5.41 -17.67 -0.48
C SER A 433 -4.04 -17.86 0.17
N LYS A 434 -3.59 -19.10 0.41
CA LYS A 434 -2.29 -19.38 1.04
C LYS A 434 -1.67 -20.70 0.62
N ILE A 435 -0.34 -20.70 0.58
CA ILE A 435 0.57 -21.85 0.50
C ILE A 435 0.97 -22.22 1.93
N VAL A 436 1.17 -23.52 2.21
CA VAL A 436 1.67 -24.00 3.50
C VAL A 436 2.78 -25.01 3.23
N PHE A 437 4.00 -24.70 3.67
CA PHE A 437 5.09 -25.67 3.74
C PHE A 437 5.06 -26.32 5.14
N ASN A 438 5.22 -27.65 5.20
CA ASN A 438 5.31 -28.39 6.45
C ASN A 438 6.76 -28.79 6.72
N ALA A 439 7.13 -28.95 7.99
CA ALA A 439 8.44 -29.46 8.38
C ALA A 439 8.74 -30.86 7.78
N PRO A 440 10.02 -31.23 7.58
CA PRO A 440 11.22 -30.46 7.92
C PRO A 440 11.67 -29.49 6.80
N PHE A 441 12.35 -28.40 7.18
CA PHE A 441 12.73 -27.28 6.30
C PHE A 441 14.22 -27.25 5.91
N ASP A 442 14.93 -28.36 6.06
CA ASP A 442 16.32 -28.53 5.64
C ASP A 442 16.50 -29.24 4.29
N GLU A 443 15.40 -29.71 3.69
CA GLU A 443 15.31 -30.19 2.30
C GLU A 443 14.65 -29.14 1.37
N GLU A 444 14.74 -29.35 0.05
CA GLU A 444 13.97 -28.56 -0.94
C GLU A 444 12.48 -28.94 -0.87
N LEU A 445 11.63 -28.01 -0.42
CA LEU A 445 10.19 -28.25 -0.37
C LEU A 445 9.49 -27.62 -1.58
N THR A 446 8.57 -28.35 -2.21
CA THR A 446 7.82 -27.86 -3.37
C THR A 446 6.31 -27.84 -3.13
N TYR A 447 5.64 -26.76 -3.55
CA TYR A 447 4.20 -26.59 -3.43
C TYR A 447 3.57 -26.25 -4.81
N PRO A 448 2.60 -27.03 -5.31
CA PRO A 448 1.95 -26.75 -6.58
C PRO A 448 0.89 -25.65 -6.45
N VAL A 449 0.99 -24.61 -7.27
CA VAL A 449 -0.03 -23.56 -7.41
C VAL A 449 -0.63 -23.65 -8.81
N LYS A 450 -1.91 -24.00 -8.91
CA LYS A 450 -2.68 -23.87 -10.16
C LYS A 450 -3.19 -22.45 -10.27
N ILE A 451 -2.99 -21.82 -11.44
CA ILE A 451 -3.62 -20.55 -11.83
C ILE A 451 -4.58 -20.88 -12.98
N THR A 452 -5.78 -20.33 -12.95
CA THR A 452 -6.83 -20.55 -13.97
C THR A 452 -7.39 -19.20 -14.40
N ASN A 453 -7.53 -19.00 -15.71
CA ASN A 453 -8.21 -17.86 -16.31
C ASN A 453 -9.70 -18.20 -16.56
N PRO A 454 -10.67 -17.71 -15.77
CA PRO A 454 -12.08 -18.00 -16.00
C PRO A 454 -12.74 -17.05 -17.02
N SER A 455 -12.03 -16.04 -17.53
CA SER A 455 -12.57 -15.06 -18.49
C SER A 455 -12.67 -15.63 -19.92
N GLU A 456 -13.18 -14.84 -20.87
CA GLU A 456 -13.19 -15.19 -22.31
C GLU A 456 -11.99 -14.61 -23.09
N SER A 457 -11.19 -13.76 -22.46
CA SER A 457 -10.02 -13.12 -23.08
C SER A 457 -8.74 -13.85 -22.69
N ALA A 458 -7.71 -13.82 -23.53
CA ALA A 458 -6.39 -14.28 -23.13
C ALA A 458 -5.76 -13.30 -22.12
N ILE A 459 -5.10 -13.82 -21.10
CA ILE A 459 -4.36 -13.03 -20.10
C ILE A 459 -2.87 -13.38 -20.09
N GLY A 460 -2.02 -12.37 -19.97
CA GLY A 460 -0.62 -12.51 -19.61
C GLY A 460 -0.49 -12.41 -18.09
N PHE A 461 0.27 -13.31 -17.46
CA PHE A 461 0.52 -13.30 -16.01
C PHE A 461 2.01 -13.28 -15.67
N PHE A 462 2.32 -12.73 -14.50
CA PHE A 462 3.64 -12.75 -13.87
C PHE A 462 3.52 -13.05 -12.38
N ILE A 463 4.57 -13.62 -11.78
CA ILE A 463 4.64 -13.98 -10.37
C ILE A 463 5.90 -13.38 -9.74
N ARG A 464 5.72 -12.38 -8.88
CA ARG A 464 6.76 -11.88 -7.97
C ARG A 464 6.71 -12.64 -6.66
N VAL A 465 7.85 -12.76 -5.98
CA VAL A 465 7.93 -13.23 -4.60
C VAL A 465 8.45 -12.09 -3.72
N LYS A 466 7.77 -11.78 -2.62
CA LYS A 466 8.39 -11.06 -1.50
C LYS A 466 8.75 -12.09 -0.43
N LYS A 467 10.00 -12.04 0.03
CA LYS A 467 10.58 -12.98 0.99
C LYS A 467 11.36 -12.25 2.09
N SER A 468 11.40 -12.84 3.27
CA SER A 468 12.22 -12.46 4.43
C SER A 468 13.71 -12.63 4.14
N GLU A 469 14.55 -11.98 4.94
CA GLU A 469 16.00 -12.12 4.82
C GLU A 469 16.45 -13.56 5.13
N GLY A 470 17.41 -14.06 4.35
CA GLY A 470 17.89 -15.44 4.44
C GLY A 470 16.94 -16.53 3.91
N THR A 471 15.70 -16.23 3.54
CA THR A 471 14.80 -17.21 2.88
C THR A 471 15.10 -17.22 1.37
N GLU A 472 15.11 -18.40 0.73
CA GLU A 472 15.05 -18.51 -0.72
C GLU A 472 13.76 -19.21 -1.18
N ILE A 473 13.04 -18.55 -2.09
CA ILE A 473 11.79 -19.04 -2.68
C ILE A 473 11.85 -18.74 -4.17
N ILE A 474 11.60 -19.75 -4.99
CA ILE A 474 11.63 -19.71 -6.46
C ILE A 474 10.25 -20.13 -6.98
N VAL A 475 9.82 -19.65 -8.15
CA VAL A 475 8.55 -20.07 -8.78
C VAL A 475 8.75 -20.38 -10.26
N THR A 476 8.32 -21.57 -10.69
CA THR A 476 8.48 -22.06 -12.07
C THR A 476 7.18 -22.65 -12.62
N PRO A 477 6.69 -22.19 -13.79
CA PRO A 477 7.05 -20.93 -14.45
C PRO A 477 6.62 -19.72 -13.60
N SER A 478 7.41 -18.65 -13.63
CA SER A 478 7.09 -17.36 -13.00
C SER A 478 6.24 -16.45 -13.89
N SER A 479 6.00 -16.80 -15.16
CA SER A 479 5.19 -16.02 -16.10
C SER A 479 4.61 -16.88 -17.21
N GLY A 480 3.68 -16.31 -17.98
CA GLY A 480 3.14 -16.95 -19.17
C GLY A 480 1.87 -16.28 -19.70
N VAL A 481 1.19 -16.96 -20.62
CA VAL A 481 -0.13 -16.58 -21.15
C VAL A 481 -1.12 -17.71 -20.89
N LEU A 482 -2.37 -17.35 -20.64
CA LEU A 482 -3.51 -18.25 -20.50
C LEU A 482 -4.66 -17.75 -21.39
N GLY A 483 -5.07 -18.56 -22.37
CA GLY A 483 -6.31 -18.35 -23.14
C GLY A 483 -7.59 -18.47 -22.30
N SER A 484 -8.75 -18.34 -22.94
CA SER A 484 -10.05 -18.55 -22.27
C SER A 484 -10.11 -19.94 -21.62
N LYS A 485 -10.53 -19.98 -20.35
CA LYS A 485 -10.65 -21.19 -19.49
C LYS A 485 -9.35 -21.94 -19.21
N GLU A 486 -8.21 -21.50 -19.74
CA GLU A 486 -6.93 -22.20 -19.58
C GLU A 486 -6.41 -22.19 -18.14
N SER A 487 -5.47 -23.09 -17.86
CA SER A 487 -4.82 -23.17 -16.56
C SER A 487 -3.35 -23.60 -16.66
N VAL A 488 -2.50 -22.97 -15.87
CA VAL A 488 -1.09 -23.35 -15.67
C VAL A 488 -0.92 -23.97 -14.27
N ARG A 489 0.04 -24.89 -14.14
CA ARG A 489 0.55 -25.35 -12.84
C ARG A 489 1.94 -24.77 -12.64
N CYS A 490 2.04 -23.80 -11.74
CA CYS A 490 3.31 -23.32 -11.21
C CYS A 490 3.75 -24.22 -10.04
N VAL A 491 5.05 -24.31 -9.81
CA VAL A 491 5.67 -24.93 -8.64
C VAL A 491 6.39 -23.83 -7.88
N VAL A 492 6.06 -23.69 -6.59
CA VAL A 492 6.77 -22.81 -5.65
C VAL A 492 7.77 -23.68 -4.91
N ILE A 493 9.04 -23.33 -4.98
CA ILE A 493 10.16 -24.07 -4.40
C ILE A 493 10.68 -23.25 -3.22
N LEU A 494 10.88 -23.89 -2.06
CA LEU A 494 11.47 -23.30 -0.86
C LEU A 494 12.85 -23.93 -0.62
N ASN A 495 13.86 -23.07 -0.54
CA ASN A 495 15.23 -23.43 -0.24
C ASN A 495 15.65 -22.77 1.09
N GLY A 496 16.05 -23.60 2.07
CA GLY A 496 16.81 -23.15 3.24
C GLY A 496 16.00 -22.71 4.46
N LYS A 497 16.75 -22.48 5.55
CA LYS A 497 16.29 -22.59 6.95
C LYS A 497 15.75 -21.31 7.60
N SER A 498 15.41 -20.27 6.83
CA SER A 498 14.94 -18.98 7.40
C SER A 498 13.42 -18.93 7.51
N MET A 499 12.93 -18.80 8.75
CA MET A 499 11.54 -19.09 9.14
C MET A 499 10.72 -17.89 9.65
N ASP A 500 11.08 -16.65 9.31
CA ASP A 500 10.14 -15.53 9.50
C ASP A 500 9.04 -15.58 8.43
N SER A 501 7.86 -16.05 8.84
CA SER A 501 6.66 -16.20 8.02
C SER A 501 5.87 -14.90 7.80
N ALA A 502 6.14 -13.83 8.56
CA ALA A 502 5.30 -12.63 8.57
C ALA A 502 5.34 -11.84 7.24
N GLU A 503 6.45 -11.95 6.50
CA GLU A 503 6.67 -11.19 5.27
C GLU A 503 6.44 -12.02 3.98
N ASN A 504 6.53 -13.36 4.07
CA ASN A 504 6.63 -14.28 2.92
C ASN A 504 5.32 -14.42 2.13
N ARG A 505 5.36 -14.07 0.84
CA ARG A 505 4.17 -14.09 -0.04
C ARG A 505 4.51 -14.20 -1.52
N LEU A 506 3.63 -14.85 -2.25
CA LEU A 506 3.63 -14.94 -3.71
C LEU A 506 2.61 -13.93 -4.27
N ILE A 507 3.04 -13.08 -5.19
CA ILE A 507 2.22 -12.00 -5.78
C ILE A 507 2.04 -12.30 -7.27
N ILE A 508 0.83 -12.65 -7.67
CA ILE A 508 0.43 -12.88 -9.06
C ILE A 508 -0.11 -11.56 -9.61
N GLU A 509 0.38 -11.14 -10.77
CA GLU A 509 -0.06 -9.95 -11.50
C GLU A 509 -0.49 -10.39 -12.91
N TRP A 510 -1.59 -9.86 -13.45
CA TRP A 510 -2.07 -10.24 -14.79
C TRP A 510 -2.83 -9.12 -15.51
N ARG A 511 -2.87 -9.19 -16.85
CA ARG A 511 -3.62 -8.28 -17.74
C ARG A 511 -4.16 -9.01 -18.97
N ASN A 512 -5.13 -8.42 -19.66
CA ASN A 512 -5.55 -8.88 -20.98
C ASN A 512 -4.39 -8.73 -22.00
N VAL A 513 -4.25 -9.71 -22.89
CA VAL A 513 -3.25 -9.76 -23.99
C VAL A 513 -3.88 -10.37 -25.24
N GLU A 514 -3.23 -10.21 -26.40
CA GLU A 514 -3.61 -10.93 -27.61
C GLU A 514 -3.23 -12.42 -27.51
N ALA A 515 -4.09 -13.31 -28.01
CA ALA A 515 -3.85 -14.75 -27.94
C ALA A 515 -2.59 -15.14 -28.74
N GLY A 516 -1.70 -15.92 -28.13
CA GLY A 516 -0.40 -16.29 -28.73
C GLY A 516 0.74 -15.28 -28.51
N SER A 517 0.50 -14.15 -27.82
CA SER A 517 1.56 -13.22 -27.43
C SER A 517 2.69 -13.90 -26.64
N LYS A 518 3.93 -13.47 -26.86
CA LYS A 518 5.01 -13.70 -25.89
C LYS A 518 4.95 -12.59 -24.85
N VAL A 519 4.99 -12.98 -23.57
CA VAL A 519 4.94 -12.06 -22.43
C VAL A 519 6.23 -12.16 -21.63
N ASP A 520 6.99 -11.07 -21.61
CA ASP A 520 8.11 -10.83 -20.70
C ASP A 520 7.82 -9.66 -19.73
N MET A 521 8.72 -9.42 -18.78
CA MET A 521 8.59 -8.36 -17.78
C MET A 521 8.54 -6.95 -18.37
N ALA A 522 9.18 -6.69 -19.52
CA ALA A 522 9.14 -5.39 -20.17
C ALA A 522 7.81 -5.16 -20.92
N SER A 523 7.28 -6.21 -21.55
CA SER A 523 5.99 -6.18 -22.26
C SER A 523 4.81 -5.86 -21.34
N LEU A 524 4.82 -6.36 -20.11
CA LEU A 524 3.79 -6.05 -19.10
C LEU A 524 3.88 -4.62 -18.56
N GLY A 525 5.06 -3.98 -18.69
CA GLY A 525 5.26 -2.58 -18.29
C GLY A 525 4.58 -1.56 -19.21
N GLY A 526 4.01 -1.97 -20.36
CA GLY A 526 3.24 -1.09 -21.25
C GLY A 526 1.97 -0.53 -20.60
N ASP A 527 1.64 0.72 -20.87
CA ASP A 527 0.58 1.48 -20.23
C ASP A 527 -0.79 0.76 -20.36
N GLY A 528 -1.31 0.21 -19.27
CA GLY A 528 -2.53 -0.61 -19.29
C GLY A 528 -2.88 -1.24 -17.94
N LEU A 529 -4.12 -1.75 -17.88
CA LEU A 529 -4.74 -2.31 -16.69
C LEU A 529 -4.15 -3.67 -16.30
N PHE A 530 -3.49 -3.72 -15.15
CA PHE A 530 -3.11 -4.96 -14.48
C PHE A 530 -3.92 -5.16 -13.19
N TRP A 531 -4.21 -6.42 -12.87
CA TRP A 531 -4.73 -6.84 -11.58
C TRP A 531 -3.66 -7.56 -10.77
N ARG A 532 -3.86 -7.64 -9.45
CA ARG A 532 -2.94 -8.28 -8.51
C ARG A 532 -3.70 -9.21 -7.56
N LYS A 533 -3.08 -10.34 -7.22
CA LYS A 533 -3.53 -11.27 -6.18
C LYS A 533 -2.34 -11.76 -5.37
N THR A 534 -2.47 -11.77 -4.05
CA THR A 534 -1.43 -12.27 -3.14
C THR A 534 -1.85 -13.61 -2.54
N LEU A 535 -0.93 -14.57 -2.50
CA LEU A 535 -1.01 -15.79 -1.70
C LEU A 535 0.02 -15.69 -0.57
N MET A 536 -0.42 -15.87 0.68
CA MET A 536 0.51 -15.93 1.81
C MET A 536 1.31 -17.24 1.77
N ILE A 537 2.54 -17.23 2.28
CA ILE A 537 3.35 -18.44 2.46
C ILE A 537 3.51 -18.68 3.96
N GLU A 538 2.78 -19.66 4.47
CA GLU A 538 2.87 -20.10 5.87
C GLU A 538 3.80 -21.31 6.00
N TYR A 539 4.31 -21.51 7.21
CA TYR A 539 5.20 -22.59 7.62
C TYR A 539 4.54 -23.30 8.79
N ASN A 540 4.53 -24.63 8.78
CA ASN A 540 3.92 -25.46 9.81
C ASN A 540 4.93 -26.47 10.34
N ASP A 541 5.32 -26.31 11.60
CA ASP A 541 6.20 -27.23 12.35
C ASP A 541 5.53 -28.59 12.65
#